data_AF-A0A2V9KK65-F1
#
_entry.id   AF-A0A2V9KK65-F1
#
_cell.length_a   1.000
_cell.length_b   1.000
_cell.length_c   1.000
_cell.angle_alpha   90.00
_cell.angle_beta   90.00
_cell.angle_gamma   90.00
#
_symmetry.space_group_name_H-M   'P 1'
#
loop_
_entity.id
_entity.type
_entity.pdbx_description
1 polymer ?
#
loop_
_entity_poly.entity_id
_entity_poly.type
_entity_poly.pdbx_seq_one_letter_code
_entity_poly.pdbx_strand_id
1 'polypeptide(L)'
;MTIILRILLIVALVALNAFFVTAEYALLSVRRTRIEQLAREGDVRARLVQALLGDFGLLISGTQLGVTIASLLMGWLGESIVAGAIGSVLEGHVHWYASIALAHSVAVGVAFAFV
;
A
#
# COMPACT_ATOMS: atom_id res chain seq x y z
N MET A 1 -16.45 17.47 -0.16
CA MET A 1 -15.98 16.47 0.84
C MET A 1 -15.12 17.21 1.85
N THR A 2 -15.45 17.12 3.13
CA THR A 2 -14.74 17.82 4.21
C THR A 2 -13.28 17.33 4.30
N ILE A 3 -12.32 18.23 4.47
CA ILE A 3 -10.87 17.93 4.55
C ILE A 3 -10.57 16.81 5.56
N ILE A 4 -11.33 16.75 6.64
CA ILE A 4 -11.28 15.71 7.68
C ILE A 4 -11.45 14.31 7.09
N LEU A 5 -12.42 14.11 6.19
CA LEU A 5 -12.66 12.82 5.54
C LEU A 5 -11.45 12.40 4.68
N ARG A 6 -10.83 13.35 3.96
CA ARG A 6 -9.63 13.06 3.15
C ARG A 6 -8.45 12.65 4.02
N ILE A 7 -8.19 13.37 5.11
CA ILE A 7 -7.11 13.03 6.05
C ILE A 7 -7.35 11.64 6.67
N LEU A 8 -8.58 11.35 7.08
CA LEU A 8 -8.94 10.05 7.65
C LEU A 8 -8.73 8.92 6.64
N LEU A 9 -9.07 9.15 5.37
CA LEU A 9 -8.83 8.19 4.29
C LEU A 9 -7.33 7.93 4.07
N ILE A 10 -6.51 8.98 4.05
CA ILE A 10 -5.04 8.86 3.91
C ILE A 10 -4.47 8.05 5.07
N VAL A 11 -4.83 8.41 6.30
CA VAL A 11 -4.35 7.71 7.50
C VAL A 11 -4.76 6.23 7.46
N ALA A 12 -5.99 5.94 7.06
CA ALA A 12 -6.46 4.57 6.89
C ALA A 12 -5.67 3.80 5.81
N LEU A 13 -5.40 4.43 4.66
CA LEU A 13 -4.62 3.82 3.57
C LEU A 13 -3.15 3.59 3.95
N VAL A 14 -2.55 4.50 4.73
CA VAL A 14 -1.19 4.33 5.27
C VAL A 14 -1.16 3.19 6.28
N ALA A 15 -2.13 3.13 7.19
CA ALA A 15 -2.24 2.06 8.16
C ALA A 15 -2.45 0.69 7.48
N LEU A 16 -3.25 0.66 6.41
CA LEU A 16 -3.48 -0.55 5.62
C LEU A 16 -2.19 -1.03 4.92
N ASN A 17 -1.43 -0.12 4.32
CA ASN A 17 -0.12 -0.43 3.76
C ASN A 17 0.85 -0.96 4.82
N ALA A 18 0.94 -0.27 5.96
CA ALA A 18 1.79 -0.70 7.07
C ALA A 18 1.40 -2.08 7.60
N PHE A 19 0.09 -2.39 7.65
CA PHE A 19 -0.41 -3.72 8.02
C PHE A 19 0.07 -4.80 7.04
N PHE A 20 -0.08 -4.58 5.73
CA PHE A 20 0.35 -5.57 4.73
C PHE A 20 1.86 -5.79 4.74
N VAL A 21 2.65 -4.71 4.81
CA VAL A 21 4.11 -4.79 4.89
C VAL A 21 4.55 -5.54 6.16
N THR A 22 3.94 -5.23 7.30
CA THR A 22 4.26 -5.92 8.56
C THR A 22 3.89 -7.41 8.49
N ALA A 23 2.76 -7.74 7.88
CA ALA A 23 2.34 -9.13 7.68
C ALA A 23 3.32 -9.89 6.78
N GLU A 24 3.76 -9.29 5.67
CA GLU A 24 4.76 -9.86 4.77
C GLU A 24 6.09 -10.11 5.49
N TYR A 25 6.62 -9.11 6.21
CA TYR A 25 7.85 -9.27 6.99
C TYR A 25 7.72 -10.30 8.11
N ALA A 26 6.57 -10.37 8.78
CA ALA A 26 6.30 -11.40 9.79
C ALA A 26 6.37 -12.79 9.16
N LEU A 27 5.75 -12.99 8.00
CA LEU A 27 5.80 -14.25 7.26
C LEU A 27 7.22 -14.62 6.83
N LEU A 28 7.98 -13.65 6.31
CA LEU A 28 9.38 -13.85 5.92
C LEU A 28 10.29 -14.19 7.11
N SER A 29 9.97 -13.72 8.32
CA SER A 29 10.76 -13.97 9.52
C SER A 29 10.58 -15.37 10.14
N VAL A 30 9.49 -16.07 9.80
CA VAL A 30 9.15 -17.35 10.41
C VAL A 30 10.03 -18.48 9.89
N ARG A 31 10.71 -19.17 10.81
CA ARG A 31 11.47 -20.40 10.50
C ARG A 31 10.52 -21.60 10.46
N ARG A 32 10.31 -22.17 9.27
CA ARG A 32 9.46 -23.35 9.03
C ARG A 32 9.78 -24.51 9.99
N THR A 33 11.07 -24.81 10.17
CA THR A 33 11.55 -25.89 11.05
C THR A 33 11.10 -25.74 12.50
N ARG A 34 11.04 -24.51 13.02
CA ARG A 34 10.58 -24.22 14.38
C ARG A 34 9.07 -24.40 14.51
N ILE A 35 8.30 -23.97 13.52
CA ILE A 35 6.84 -24.18 13.47
C ILE A 35 6.50 -25.66 13.38
N GLU A 36 7.21 -26.42 12.54
CA GLU A 36 7.04 -27.88 12.42
C GLU A 36 7.35 -28.61 13.74
N GLN A 37 8.38 -28.16 14.47
CA GLN A 37 8.69 -28.71 15.78
C GLN A 37 7.57 -28.44 16.79
N LEU A 38 7.11 -27.19 16.91
CA LEU A 38 6.02 -26.80 17.81
C LEU A 38 4.70 -27.52 17.48
N ALA A 39 4.43 -27.74 16.18
CA ALA A 39 3.27 -28.48 15.73
C ALA A 39 3.33 -29.97 16.14
N ARG A 40 4.53 -30.58 16.08
CA ARG A 40 4.77 -31.94 16.58
C ARG A 40 4.66 -32.04 18.10
N GLU A 41 5.02 -30.99 18.83
CA GLU A 41 4.87 -30.88 20.28
C GLU A 41 3.39 -30.67 20.72
N GLY A 42 2.47 -30.56 19.75
CA GLY A 42 1.03 -30.52 20.00
C GLY A 42 0.42 -29.12 20.01
N ASP A 43 1.19 -28.06 19.76
CA ASP A 43 0.67 -26.69 19.70
C ASP A 43 -0.33 -26.55 18.52
N VAL A 44 -1.57 -26.24 18.87
CA VAL A 44 -2.67 -26.06 17.91
C VAL A 44 -2.45 -24.83 17.03
N ARG A 45 -1.85 -23.76 17.57
CA ARG A 45 -1.51 -22.55 16.81
C ARG A 45 -0.41 -22.85 15.81
N ALA A 46 0.61 -23.62 16.21
CA ALA A 46 1.69 -24.01 15.32
C ALA A 46 1.19 -24.87 14.16
N ARG A 47 0.24 -25.79 14.39
CA ARG A 47 -0.41 -26.57 13.31
C ARG A 47 -1.16 -25.69 12.31
N LEU A 48 -1.87 -24.68 12.81
CA LEU A 48 -2.62 -23.73 11.99
C LEU A 48 -1.67 -22.89 11.12
N VAL A 49 -0.59 -22.37 11.72
CA VAL A 49 0.47 -21.64 11.01
C VAL A 49 1.19 -22.55 10.02
N GLN A 50 1.45 -23.81 10.36
CA GLN A 50 2.09 -24.77 9.45
C GLN A 50 1.25 -25.01 8.19
N ALA A 51 -0.08 -25.16 8.33
CA ALA A 51 -0.99 -25.29 7.20
C ALA A 51 -0.98 -24.02 6.32
N LEU A 52 -1.01 -22.83 6.94
CA LEU A 52 -0.91 -21.55 6.23
C LEU A 52 0.43 -21.37 5.50
N LEU A 53 1.54 -21.80 6.10
CA LEU A 53 2.88 -21.77 5.48
C LEU A 53 3.07 -22.85 4.39
N GLY A 54 2.18 -23.84 4.32
CA GLY A 54 2.16 -24.83 3.24
C GLY A 54 2.02 -24.17 1.88
N ASP A 55 1.23 -23.09 1.81
CA ASP A 55 0.97 -22.30 0.60
C ASP A 55 1.56 -20.89 0.71
N PHE A 56 2.79 -20.80 1.22
CA PHE A 56 3.49 -19.54 1.45
C PHE A 56 3.56 -18.62 0.22
N GLY A 57 3.63 -19.21 -0.98
CA GLY A 57 3.58 -18.46 -2.23
C GLY A 57 2.25 -17.74 -2.43
N LEU A 58 1.12 -18.42 -2.16
CA LEU A 58 -0.21 -17.83 -2.21
C LEU A 58 -0.38 -16.73 -1.16
N LEU A 59 0.17 -16.94 0.04
CA LEU A 59 0.07 -15.98 1.14
C LEU A 59 0.86 -14.69 0.86
N ILE A 60 2.09 -14.81 0.36
CA ILE A 60 2.91 -13.65 -0.08
C ILE A 60 2.26 -12.96 -1.27
N SER A 61 1.80 -13.72 -2.27
CA SER A 61 1.15 -13.14 -3.45
C SER A 61 -0.11 -12.37 -3.07
N GLY A 62 -0.90 -12.88 -2.12
CA GLY A 62 -2.06 -12.19 -1.56
C GLY A 62 -1.70 -10.89 -0.83
N THR A 63 -0.67 -10.89 0.02
CA THR A 63 -0.23 -9.67 0.71
C THR A 63 0.34 -8.64 -0.26
N GLN A 64 1.09 -9.07 -1.27
CA GLN A 64 1.69 -8.19 -2.26
C GLN A 64 0.63 -7.54 -3.16
N LEU A 65 -0.40 -8.30 -3.59
CA LEU A 65 -1.57 -7.72 -4.27
C LEU A 65 -2.28 -6.70 -3.38
N GLY A 66 -2.39 -6.97 -2.08
CA GLY A 66 -2.93 -6.04 -1.09
C GLY A 66 -2.15 -4.72 -1.03
N VAL A 67 -0.81 -4.80 -0.97
CA VAL A 67 0.08 -3.62 -1.03
C VAL A 67 -0.13 -2.87 -2.33
N THR A 68 -0.12 -3.55 -3.49
CA THR A 68 -0.33 -2.89 -4.79
C THR A 68 -1.66 -2.13 -4.85
N ILE A 69 -2.75 -2.76 -4.44
CA ILE A 69 -4.08 -2.12 -4.45
C ILE A 69 -4.10 -0.92 -3.48
N ALA A 70 -3.54 -1.06 -2.28
CA ALA A 70 -3.48 0.02 -1.30
C ALA A 70 -2.63 1.20 -1.79
N SER A 71 -1.50 0.93 -2.44
CA SER A 71 -0.63 1.94 -3.06
C SER A 71 -1.28 2.65 -4.24
N LEU A 72 -1.98 1.93 -5.12
CA LEU A 72 -2.73 2.55 -6.21
C LEU A 72 -3.84 3.48 -5.70
N LEU A 73 -4.59 3.05 -4.69
CA LEU A 73 -5.62 3.89 -4.06
C LEU A 73 -5.02 5.13 -3.40
N MET A 74 -3.87 4.98 -2.74
CA MET A 74 -3.16 6.11 -2.15
C MET A 74 -2.64 7.07 -3.21
N GLY A 75 -2.10 6.56 -4.32
CA GLY A 75 -1.66 7.36 -5.47
C GLY A 75 -2.81 8.15 -6.09
N TRP A 76 -3.95 7.52 -6.33
CA TRP A 76 -5.15 8.18 -6.85
C TRP A 76 -5.67 9.28 -5.90
N LEU A 77 -5.67 9.01 -4.60
CA LEU A 77 -6.06 10.01 -3.61
C LEU A 77 -5.05 11.17 -3.54
N GLY A 78 -3.75 10.85 -3.60
CA GLY A 78 -2.64 11.79 -3.62
C GLY A 78 -2.66 12.70 -4.84
N GLU A 79 -3.01 12.18 -6.01
CA GLU A 79 -3.16 12.94 -7.25
C GLU A 79 -4.09 14.14 -7.05
N SER A 80 -5.27 13.92 -6.44
CA SER A 80 -6.25 14.99 -6.21
C SER A 80 -5.75 16.09 -5.26
N ILE A 81 -4.77 15.78 -4.40
CA ILE A 81 -4.16 16.71 -3.45
C ILE A 81 -3.02 17.46 -4.13
N VAL A 82 -2.16 16.74 -4.84
CA VAL A 82 -1.02 17.31 -5.58
C VAL A 82 -1.52 18.21 -6.71
N ALA A 83 -2.54 17.81 -7.47
CA ALA A 83 -3.14 18.63 -8.52
C ALA A 83 -3.72 19.94 -7.97
N GLY A 84 -4.38 19.90 -6.80
CA GLY A 84 -4.87 21.10 -6.13
C GLY A 84 -3.74 22.02 -5.66
N ALA A 85 -2.68 21.46 -5.08
CA ALA A 85 -1.51 22.21 -4.66
C ALA A 85 -0.79 22.88 -5.85
N ILE A 86 -0.55 22.13 -6.93
CA ILE A 86 0.06 22.64 -8.17
C ILE A 86 -0.82 23.73 -8.78
N GLY A 87 -2.14 23.53 -8.87
CA GLY A 87 -3.08 24.55 -9.37
C GLY A 87 -2.95 25.88 -8.62
N SER A 88 -2.92 25.84 -7.29
CA SER A 88 -2.77 27.05 -6.45
C SER A 88 -1.42 27.76 -6.62
N VAL A 89 -0.36 27.02 -6.97
CA VAL A 89 0.98 27.59 -7.23
C VAL A 89 1.07 28.16 -8.65
N LEU A 90 0.33 27.60 -9.62
CA LEU A 90 0.36 28.01 -11.02
C LEU A 90 -0.60 29.16 -11.37
N GLU A 91 -1.55 29.51 -10.49
CA GLU A 91 -2.53 30.60 -10.69
C GLU A 91 -1.93 31.99 -10.93
N GLY A 92 -0.59 32.14 -10.97
CA GLY A 92 0.10 33.39 -11.30
C GLY A 92 0.97 33.41 -12.57
N HIS A 93 1.32 32.28 -13.21
CA HIS A 93 2.49 32.27 -14.12
C HIS A 93 2.35 31.58 -15.51
N VAL A 94 1.30 30.82 -15.86
CA VAL A 94 1.21 30.10 -17.16
C VAL A 94 -0.22 29.96 -17.73
N HIS A 95 -0.39 30.06 -19.06
CA HIS A 95 -1.65 29.85 -19.82
C HIS A 95 -2.29 28.46 -19.53
N TRP A 96 -3.59 28.47 -19.21
CA TRP A 96 -4.28 27.46 -18.38
C TRP A 96 -4.49 26.05 -18.97
N TYR A 97 -4.35 25.85 -20.29
CA TYR A 97 -4.64 24.55 -20.92
C TYR A 97 -3.40 23.63 -21.05
N ALA A 98 -2.20 24.19 -21.21
CA ALA A 98 -0.98 23.39 -21.40
C ALA A 98 -0.42 22.85 -20.08
N SER A 99 -0.66 23.55 -18.97
CA SER A 99 -0.22 23.18 -17.63
C SER A 99 -0.96 21.96 -17.08
N ILE A 100 -2.25 21.80 -17.38
CA ILE A 100 -3.06 20.70 -16.85
C ILE A 100 -2.60 19.36 -17.41
N ALA A 101 -2.40 19.25 -18.73
CA ALA A 101 -1.98 18.00 -19.36
C ALA A 101 -0.58 17.57 -18.90
N LEU A 102 0.38 18.51 -18.86
CA LEU A 102 1.74 18.25 -18.38
C LEU A 102 1.76 17.92 -16.88
N ALA A 103 0.99 18.61 -16.06
CA ALA A 103 0.90 18.33 -14.63
C ALA A 103 0.31 16.95 -14.37
N HIS A 104 -0.72 16.54 -15.12
CA HIS A 104 -1.30 15.21 -15.01
C HIS A 104 -0.30 14.12 -15.41
N SER A 105 0.40 14.28 -16.53
CA SER A 105 1.38 13.29 -16.99
C SER A 105 2.56 13.15 -16.03
N VAL A 106 3.05 14.26 -15.46
CA VAL A 106 4.15 14.24 -14.48
C VAL A 106 3.69 13.69 -13.13
N ALA A 107 2.49 14.06 -12.66
CA ALA A 107 1.94 13.54 -11.42
C ALA A 107 1.72 12.02 -11.48
N VAL A 108 1.20 11.51 -12.60
CA VAL A 108 1.06 10.07 -12.85
C VAL A 108 2.43 9.38 -12.86
N GLY A 109 3.41 9.94 -13.58
CA GLY A 109 4.75 9.37 -13.65
C GLY A 109 5.46 9.34 -12.29
N VAL A 110 5.33 10.39 -11.49
CA VAL A 110 5.91 10.47 -10.15
C VAL A 110 5.17 9.54 -9.18
N ALA A 111 3.83 9.53 -9.20
CA ALA A 111 3.06 8.64 -8.35
C ALA A 111 3.36 7.16 -8.62
N PHE A 112 3.54 6.78 -9.90
CA PHE A 112 3.93 5.42 -10.27
C PHE A 112 5.40 5.09 -9.98
N ALA A 113 6.29 6.07 -9.94
CA ALA A 113 7.70 5.84 -9.63
C ALA A 113 7.97 5.61 -8.14
N PHE A 114 7.05 6.04 -7.26
CA PHE A 114 7.15 5.90 -5.80
C PHE A 114 6.32 4.73 -5.24
N VAL A 115 5.63 3.98 -6.10
CA VAL A 115 4.94 2.72 -5.79
C VAL A 115 5.80 1.56 -6.27
#